data_AF-A0A847HS44-F1
#
_entry.id   AF-A0A847HS44-F1
#
_cell.length_a   1.000
_cell.length_b   1.000
_cell.length_c   1.000
_cell.angle_alpha   90.00
_cell.angle_beta   90.00
_cell.angle_gamma   90.00
#
_symmetry.space_group_name_H-M   'P 1'
#
loop_
_entity.id
_entity.type
_entity.pdbx_description
1 polymer ?
#
loop_
_entity_poly.entity_id
_entity_poly.type
_entity_poly.pdbx_seq_one_letter_code
_entity_poly.pdbx_strand_id
1 'polypeptide(L)'
;MTTGVDSRADLLFLAFERNSRVNAALLAAIEASDLPFASGGWSIGKLLCHLASFRRQWLAEIAPKHAAGLRSLADYTDDGRDFEPLTDDLLVIADAFRAGDAAVVAAVHAALTERRPFPGFYRSDPTELLVHVMVHDAHHRGQIMSLLRQRGRSRADMIKLEDATWLVWRE
;
A
#
# COMPACT_ATOMS: atom_id res chain seq x y z
N MET A 1 4.10 35.68 8.55
CA MET A 1 3.12 35.09 7.62
C MET A 1 2.73 33.74 8.20
N THR A 2 1.51 33.64 8.71
CA THR A 2 0.96 32.40 9.27
C THR A 2 0.87 31.37 8.15
N THR A 3 1.65 30.30 8.26
CA THR A 3 1.57 29.12 7.41
C THR A 3 0.19 28.50 7.62
N GLY A 4 -0.75 28.82 6.73
CA GLY A 4 -2.05 28.18 6.69
C GLY A 4 -1.83 26.70 6.41
N VAL A 5 -1.98 25.90 7.44
CA VAL A 5 -2.17 24.45 7.34
C VAL A 5 -3.36 24.23 6.40
N ASP A 6 -3.17 23.62 5.22
CA ASP A 6 -4.32 23.21 4.38
C ASP A 6 -4.94 21.99 5.07
N SER A 7 -5.97 22.25 5.86
CA SER A 7 -6.67 21.23 6.64
C SER A 7 -7.15 20.05 5.81
N ARG A 8 -7.28 20.19 4.47
CA ARG A 8 -7.65 19.08 3.59
C ARG A 8 -6.48 18.13 3.32
N ALA A 9 -5.29 18.67 3.08
CA ALA A 9 -4.09 17.86 2.86
C ALA A 9 -3.73 17.09 4.15
N ASP A 10 -3.82 17.75 5.30
CA ASP A 10 -3.58 17.13 6.60
C ASP A 10 -4.51 15.93 6.87
N LEU A 11 -5.79 16.06 6.53
CA LEU A 11 -6.74 14.95 6.64
C LEU A 11 -6.38 13.78 5.72
N LEU A 12 -5.84 14.04 4.53
CA LEU A 12 -5.39 12.99 3.61
C LEU A 12 -4.10 12.31 4.10
N PHE A 13 -3.16 13.05 4.69
CA PHE A 13 -1.99 12.47 5.34
C PHE A 13 -2.39 11.60 6.54
N LEU A 14 -3.32 12.07 7.37
CA LEU A 14 -3.85 11.30 8.49
C LEU A 14 -4.57 10.02 8.00
N ALA A 15 -5.41 10.13 6.96
CA ALA A 15 -6.06 8.96 6.37
C ALA A 15 -5.05 7.96 5.80
N PHE A 16 -3.98 8.46 5.18
CA PHE A 16 -2.91 7.62 4.64
C PHE A 16 -2.10 6.91 5.73
N GLU A 17 -1.81 7.59 6.84
CA GLU A 17 -1.16 7.00 8.02
C GLU A 17 -2.02 5.87 8.60
N ARG A 18 -3.33 6.09 8.74
CA ARG A 18 -4.30 5.06 9.15
C ARG A 18 -4.31 3.89 8.19
N ASN A 19 -4.33 4.16 6.87
CA ASN A 19 -4.25 3.11 5.87
C ASN A 19 -2.97 2.26 5.98
N SER A 20 -1.84 2.90 6.27
CA SER A 20 -0.55 2.21 6.49
C SER A 20 -0.62 1.28 7.69
N ARG A 21 -1.25 1.72 8.78
CA ARG A 21 -1.49 0.90 9.99
C ARG A 21 -2.43 -0.27 9.73
N VAL A 22 -3.44 -0.10 8.89
CA VAL A 22 -4.32 -1.19 8.45
C VAL A 22 -3.55 -2.24 7.65
N ASN A 23 -2.65 -1.83 6.76
CA ASN A 23 -1.78 -2.76 6.04
C ASN A 23 -0.85 -3.53 7.00
N ALA A 24 -0.28 -2.85 7.99
CA ALA A 24 0.54 -3.48 9.02
C ALA A 24 -0.27 -4.50 9.85
N ALA A 25 -1.51 -4.16 10.23
CA ALA A 25 -2.41 -5.07 10.95
C ALA A 25 -2.77 -6.32 10.11
N LEU A 26 -3.02 -6.14 8.80
CA LEU A 26 -3.23 -7.27 7.89
C LEU A 26 -1.99 -8.16 7.83
N LEU A 27 -0.81 -7.59 7.56
CA LEU A 27 0.45 -8.34 7.48
C LEU A 27 0.74 -9.13 8.76
N ALA A 28 0.48 -8.54 9.93
CA ALA A 28 0.68 -9.21 11.22
C ALA A 28 -0.25 -10.42 11.45
N ALA A 29 -1.35 -10.52 10.70
CA ALA A 29 -2.28 -11.65 10.75
C ALA A 29 -1.99 -12.72 9.68
N ILE A 30 -1.09 -12.47 8.74
CA ILE A 30 -0.68 -13.43 7.71
C ILE A 30 0.40 -14.36 8.28
N GLU A 31 0.26 -15.65 8.04
CA GLU A 31 1.28 -16.65 8.30
C GLU A 31 1.99 -17.04 7.00
N ALA A 32 3.24 -17.50 7.10
CA ALA A 32 3.99 -17.99 5.94
C ALA A 32 3.21 -19.09 5.16
N SER A 33 2.42 -19.89 5.87
CA SER A 33 1.61 -20.96 5.27
C SER A 33 0.47 -20.43 4.38
N ASP A 34 0.03 -19.18 4.55
CA ASP A 34 -1.01 -18.55 3.71
C ASP A 34 -0.48 -18.12 2.35
N LEU A 35 0.79 -17.72 2.27
CA LEU A 35 1.39 -17.08 1.11
C LEU A 35 1.15 -17.80 -0.23
N PRO A 36 1.29 -19.14 -0.33
CA PRO A 36 1.07 -19.84 -1.60
C PRO A 36 -0.41 -19.98 -1.97
N PHE A 37 -1.36 -19.71 -1.07
CA PHE A 37 -2.78 -19.93 -1.33
C PHE A 37 -3.32 -18.93 -2.37
N ALA A 38 -4.00 -19.46 -3.37
CA ALA A 38 -4.64 -18.73 -4.46
C ALA A 38 -5.98 -19.37 -4.82
N SER A 39 -6.88 -18.58 -5.43
CA SER A 39 -8.16 -19.08 -5.94
C SER A 39 -8.55 -18.28 -7.18
N GLY A 40 -8.27 -18.83 -8.36
CA GLY A 40 -8.62 -18.23 -9.65
C GLY A 40 -7.87 -16.94 -10.02
N GLY A 41 -6.78 -16.60 -9.31
CA GLY A 41 -5.98 -15.39 -9.51
C GLY A 41 -4.64 -15.46 -8.78
N TRP A 42 -4.07 -14.30 -8.42
CA TRP A 42 -2.81 -14.23 -7.68
C TRP A 42 -2.92 -14.81 -6.27
N SER A 43 -1.83 -15.40 -5.79
CA SER A 43 -1.72 -15.88 -4.41
C SER A 43 -1.66 -14.73 -3.41
N ILE A 44 -1.87 -15.03 -2.12
CA ILE A 44 -1.72 -14.04 -1.04
C ILE A 44 -0.32 -13.41 -1.07
N GLY A 45 0.75 -14.22 -1.21
CA GLY A 45 2.11 -13.70 -1.27
C GLY A 45 2.36 -12.79 -2.48
N LYS A 46 1.82 -13.15 -3.64
CA LYS A 46 1.88 -12.34 -4.86
C LYS A 46 1.15 -11.00 -4.66
N LEU A 47 -0.07 -11.03 -4.11
CA LEU A 47 -0.83 -9.81 -3.77
C LEU A 47 -0.10 -8.90 -2.79
N LEU A 48 0.55 -9.45 -1.76
CA LEU A 48 1.33 -8.68 -0.79
C LEU A 48 2.56 -8.01 -1.44
N CYS A 49 3.29 -8.73 -2.29
CA CYS A 49 4.41 -8.17 -3.03
C CYS A 49 3.96 -7.08 -4.02
N HIS A 50 2.79 -7.25 -4.65
CA HIS A 50 2.17 -6.24 -5.51
C HIS A 50 1.88 -4.95 -4.74
N LEU A 51 1.17 -5.07 -3.62
CA LEU A 51 0.81 -3.94 -2.77
C LEU A 51 2.04 -3.16 -2.32
N ALA A 52 3.07 -3.85 -1.82
CA ALA A 52 4.31 -3.21 -1.41
C ALA A 52 5.04 -2.52 -2.58
N SER A 53 5.14 -3.21 -3.73
CA SER A 53 5.87 -2.71 -4.90
C SER A 53 5.15 -1.57 -5.63
N PHE A 54 3.84 -1.44 -5.44
CA PHE A 54 3.02 -0.39 -6.05
C PHE A 54 3.57 1.01 -5.77
N ARG A 55 4.00 1.30 -4.53
CA ARG A 55 4.57 2.61 -4.16
C ARG A 55 5.80 2.92 -4.99
N ARG A 56 6.75 1.99 -5.04
CA ARG A 56 7.99 2.15 -5.81
C ARG A 56 7.69 2.35 -7.30
N GLN A 57 6.86 1.50 -7.89
CA GLN A 57 6.52 1.60 -9.32
C GLN A 57 5.93 2.95 -9.65
N TRP A 58 4.92 3.35 -8.88
CA TRP A 58 4.23 4.59 -9.16
C TRP A 58 5.16 5.80 -8.96
N LEU A 59 5.96 5.81 -7.89
CA LEU A 59 6.97 6.86 -7.67
C LEU A 59 8.04 6.87 -8.77
N ALA A 60 8.42 5.73 -9.35
CA ALA A 60 9.40 5.69 -10.43
C ALA A 60 8.91 6.46 -11.66
N GLU A 61 7.61 6.47 -11.92
CA GLU A 61 7.00 7.23 -13.01
C GLU A 61 6.91 8.73 -12.71
N ILE A 62 6.44 9.09 -11.52
CA ILE A 62 5.99 10.47 -11.24
C ILE A 62 6.95 11.28 -10.37
N ALA A 63 7.79 10.60 -9.59
CA ALA A 63 8.73 11.21 -8.65
C ALA A 63 10.00 10.36 -8.50
N PRO A 64 10.78 10.10 -9.56
CA PRO A 64 11.84 9.09 -9.57
C PRO A 64 12.86 9.22 -8.43
N LYS A 65 13.14 10.46 -8.00
CA LYS A 65 14.03 10.76 -6.86
C LYS A 65 13.57 10.13 -5.56
N HIS A 66 12.26 10.02 -5.33
CA HIS A 66 11.67 9.40 -4.14
C HIS A 66 11.53 7.88 -4.28
N ALA A 67 11.55 7.35 -5.50
CA ALA A 67 11.64 5.91 -5.74
C ALA A 67 13.06 5.36 -5.56
N ALA A 68 14.07 6.23 -5.65
CA ALA A 68 15.47 5.84 -5.56
C ALA A 68 15.76 5.15 -4.21
N GLY A 69 16.30 3.93 -4.28
CA GLY A 69 16.63 3.12 -3.10
C GLY A 69 15.50 2.26 -2.54
N LEU A 70 14.27 2.38 -3.05
CA LEU A 70 13.20 1.45 -2.70
C LEU A 70 13.42 0.09 -3.38
N ARG A 71 13.27 -0.99 -2.59
CA ARG A 71 13.36 -2.37 -3.07
C ARG A 71 12.16 -2.72 -3.95
N SER A 72 12.38 -3.38 -5.08
CA SER A 72 11.30 -4.05 -5.81
C SER A 72 11.06 -5.43 -5.20
N LEU A 73 9.80 -5.79 -4.95
CA LEU A 73 9.43 -7.14 -4.49
C LEU A 73 8.75 -7.96 -5.58
N ALA A 74 8.70 -7.43 -6.79
CA ALA A 74 8.02 -8.04 -7.92
C ALA A 74 8.84 -7.82 -9.19
N ASP A 75 8.99 -8.89 -9.95
CA ASP A 75 9.63 -8.94 -11.26
C ASP A 75 8.57 -9.01 -12.34
N TYR A 76 8.27 -7.88 -12.98
CA TYR A 76 7.14 -7.74 -13.89
C TYR A 76 7.48 -8.28 -15.27
N THR A 77 6.49 -8.88 -15.91
CA THR A 77 6.56 -9.20 -17.34
C THR A 77 6.72 -7.93 -18.16
N ASP A 78 7.27 -8.06 -19.37
CA ASP A 78 7.51 -6.92 -20.28
C ASP A 78 6.25 -6.10 -20.57
N ASP A 79 5.08 -6.73 -20.55
CA ASP A 79 3.79 -6.08 -20.77
C ASP A 79 3.14 -5.51 -19.49
N GLY A 80 3.79 -5.70 -18.33
CA GLY A 80 3.36 -5.21 -17.02
C GLY A 80 2.07 -5.83 -16.50
N ARG A 81 1.52 -6.86 -17.17
CA ARG A 81 0.23 -7.47 -16.80
C ARG A 81 0.37 -8.56 -15.75
N ASP A 82 1.56 -9.12 -15.58
CA ASP A 82 1.86 -10.10 -14.53
C ASP A 82 3.26 -9.86 -13.94
N PHE A 83 3.60 -10.59 -12.88
CA PHE A 83 4.91 -10.51 -12.25
C PHE A 83 5.21 -11.74 -11.38
N GLU A 84 6.46 -12.04 -11.10
CA GLU A 84 6.82 -13.03 -10.08
C GLU A 84 7.21 -12.35 -8.77
N PRO A 85 6.72 -12.83 -7.60
CA PRO A 85 7.15 -12.30 -6.32
C PRO A 85 8.62 -12.67 -6.08
N LEU A 86 9.41 -11.69 -5.67
CA LEU A 86 10.84 -11.86 -5.42
C LEU A 86 11.17 -12.36 -4.01
N THR A 87 10.16 -12.46 -3.14
CA THR A 87 10.32 -12.90 -1.75
C THR A 87 9.00 -13.43 -1.19
N ASP A 88 9.11 -14.35 -0.25
CA ASP A 88 8.05 -14.82 0.64
C ASP A 88 8.31 -14.43 2.11
N ASP A 89 9.33 -13.60 2.36
CA ASP A 89 9.68 -13.13 3.70
C ASP A 89 8.76 -11.98 4.10
N LEU A 90 7.85 -12.27 5.04
CA LEU A 90 6.89 -11.30 5.58
C LEU A 90 7.57 -10.07 6.22
N LEU A 91 8.78 -10.20 6.78
CA LEU A 91 9.52 -9.07 7.32
C LEU A 91 10.03 -8.16 6.20
N VAL A 92 10.56 -8.75 5.13
CA VAL A 92 10.98 -7.99 3.95
C VAL A 92 9.80 -7.26 3.30
N ILE A 93 8.64 -7.93 3.21
CA ILE A 93 7.41 -7.32 2.69
C ILE A 93 6.99 -6.16 3.58
N ALA A 94 6.93 -6.35 4.90
CA ALA A 94 6.55 -5.31 5.85
C ALA A 94 7.50 -4.10 5.79
N ASP A 95 8.80 -4.32 5.63
CA ASP A 95 9.80 -3.27 5.48
C ASP A 95 9.59 -2.46 4.20
N ALA A 96 9.27 -3.13 3.09
CA ALA A 96 8.98 -2.46 1.83
C ALA A 96 7.71 -1.61 1.89
N PHE A 97 6.66 -2.07 2.59
CA PHE A 97 5.48 -1.23 2.86
C PHE A 97 5.88 0.05 3.61
N ARG A 98 6.58 -0.07 4.74
CA ARG A 98 6.97 1.11 5.55
C ARG A 98 7.83 2.09 4.76
N ALA A 99 8.83 1.59 4.04
CA ALA A 99 9.70 2.43 3.22
C ALA A 99 8.94 3.09 2.07
N GLY A 100 8.06 2.35 1.40
CA GLY A 100 7.22 2.85 0.30
C GLY A 100 6.24 3.92 0.77
N ASP A 101 5.54 3.69 1.88
CA ASP A 101 4.58 4.64 2.46
C ASP A 101 5.29 5.94 2.86
N ALA A 102 6.46 5.85 3.52
CA ALA A 102 7.27 7.01 3.86
C ALA A 102 7.72 7.80 2.62
N ALA A 103 8.13 7.10 1.55
CA ALA A 103 8.55 7.73 0.30
C ALA A 103 7.38 8.42 -0.43
N VAL A 104 6.19 7.83 -0.41
CA VAL A 104 4.98 8.44 -0.97
C VAL A 104 4.65 9.72 -0.21
N VAL A 105 4.63 9.67 1.12
CA VAL A 105 4.39 10.85 1.97
C VAL A 105 5.41 11.95 1.69
N ALA A 106 6.69 11.61 1.61
CA ALA A 106 7.76 12.56 1.28
C ALA A 106 7.56 13.19 -0.11
N ALA A 107 7.20 12.39 -1.12
CA ALA A 107 6.97 12.88 -2.47
C ALA A 107 5.80 13.86 -2.55
N VAL A 108 4.69 13.57 -1.86
CA VAL A 108 3.52 14.45 -1.81
C VAL A 108 3.83 15.73 -1.04
N HIS A 109 4.50 15.65 0.12
CA HIS A 109 4.94 16.84 0.85
C HIS A 109 5.86 17.75 0.02
N ALA A 110 6.83 17.17 -0.70
CA ALA A 110 7.71 17.92 -1.57
C ALA A 110 6.93 18.62 -2.69
N ALA A 111 6.02 17.90 -3.36
CA ALA A 111 5.19 18.45 -4.43
C ALA A 111 4.28 19.60 -3.93
N LEU A 112 3.66 19.46 -2.76
CA LEU A 112 2.85 20.51 -2.12
C LEU A 112 3.70 21.73 -1.77
N THR A 113 4.89 21.53 -1.20
CA THR A 113 5.82 22.61 -0.83
C THR A 113 6.29 23.38 -2.06
N GLU A 114 6.58 22.67 -3.15
CA GLU A 114 6.97 23.22 -4.45
C GLU A 114 5.78 23.75 -5.26
N ARG A 115 4.54 23.60 -4.74
CA ARG A 115 3.28 23.98 -5.42
C ARG A 115 3.19 23.44 -6.85
N ARG A 116 3.61 22.20 -7.05
CA ARG A 116 3.56 21.53 -8.35
C ARG A 116 2.69 20.28 -8.31
N PRO A 117 1.99 19.95 -9.40
CA PRO A 117 1.40 18.64 -9.56
C PRO A 117 2.48 17.61 -9.89
N PHE A 118 2.04 16.36 -10.05
CA PHE A 118 2.81 15.38 -10.79
C PHE A 118 2.49 15.53 -12.30
N PRO A 119 3.49 15.63 -13.20
CA PRO A 119 3.20 15.72 -14.64
C PRO A 119 2.58 14.41 -15.16
N GLY A 120 1.58 14.52 -16.05
CA GLY A 120 0.89 13.37 -16.64
C GLY A 120 -0.15 12.69 -15.75
N PHE A 121 0.03 12.74 -14.42
CA PHE A 121 -0.81 12.06 -13.41
C PHE A 121 -1.13 13.01 -12.26
N TYR A 122 -2.30 12.92 -11.63
CA TYR A 122 -2.65 13.78 -10.47
C TYR A 122 -2.47 15.28 -10.73
N ARG A 123 -3.01 15.74 -11.86
CA ARG A 123 -2.79 17.10 -12.37
C ARG A 123 -3.50 18.17 -11.53
N SER A 124 -4.54 17.80 -10.78
CA SER A 124 -5.31 18.72 -9.94
C SER A 124 -4.63 18.97 -8.60
N ASP A 125 -4.20 17.90 -7.92
CA ASP A 125 -3.60 17.97 -6.59
C ASP A 125 -2.66 16.77 -6.36
N PRO A 126 -1.40 16.97 -5.91
CA PRO A 126 -0.49 15.86 -5.64
C PRO A 126 -0.97 14.88 -4.56
N THR A 127 -1.91 15.28 -3.69
CA THR A 127 -2.51 14.40 -2.68
C THR A 127 -3.42 13.32 -3.28
N GLU A 128 -3.82 13.44 -4.55
CA GLU A 128 -4.54 12.36 -5.26
C GLU A 128 -3.71 11.06 -5.31
N LEU A 129 -2.37 11.14 -5.22
CA LEU A 129 -1.52 9.97 -5.03
C LEU A 129 -1.86 9.20 -3.75
N LEU A 130 -2.07 9.91 -2.63
CA LEU A 130 -2.42 9.28 -1.35
C LEU A 130 -3.74 8.53 -1.49
N VAL A 131 -4.73 9.15 -2.14
CA VAL A 131 -6.04 8.55 -2.39
C VAL A 131 -5.91 7.31 -3.27
N HIS A 132 -5.13 7.38 -4.35
CA HIS A 132 -4.95 6.24 -5.26
C HIS A 132 -4.33 5.04 -4.53
N VAL A 133 -3.27 5.27 -3.74
CA VAL A 133 -2.65 4.20 -2.94
C VAL A 133 -3.65 3.61 -1.93
N MET A 134 -4.44 4.43 -1.23
CA MET A 134 -5.44 3.93 -0.28
C MET A 134 -6.53 3.07 -0.94
N VAL A 135 -7.02 3.49 -2.11
CA VAL A 135 -8.04 2.74 -2.87
C VAL A 135 -7.46 1.44 -3.42
N HIS A 136 -6.24 1.48 -3.97
CA HIS A 136 -5.50 0.31 -4.44
C HIS A 136 -5.29 -0.71 -3.32
N ASP A 137 -4.85 -0.24 -2.15
CA ASP A 137 -4.70 -1.06 -0.96
C ASP A 137 -6.01 -1.69 -0.54
N ALA A 138 -7.08 -0.90 -0.42
CA ALA A 138 -8.40 -1.40 -0.04
C ALA A 138 -8.90 -2.50 -0.99
N HIS A 139 -8.68 -2.34 -2.30
CA HIS A 139 -9.07 -3.32 -3.31
C HIS A 139 -8.37 -4.68 -3.07
N HIS A 140 -7.04 -4.70 -3.01
CA HIS A 140 -6.31 -5.96 -2.85
C HIS A 140 -6.37 -6.53 -1.44
N ARG A 141 -6.53 -5.70 -0.39
CA ARG A 141 -6.84 -6.20 0.96
C ARG A 141 -8.14 -7.00 0.98
N GLY A 142 -9.18 -6.52 0.28
CA GLY A 142 -10.44 -7.26 0.13
C GLY A 142 -10.24 -8.63 -0.52
N GLN A 143 -9.38 -8.72 -1.53
CA GLN A 143 -9.00 -9.99 -2.15
C GLN A 143 -8.25 -10.91 -1.17
N ILE A 144 -7.25 -10.39 -0.46
CA ILE A 144 -6.49 -11.16 0.54
C ILE A 144 -7.41 -11.70 1.64
N MET A 145 -8.28 -10.85 2.21
CA MET A 145 -9.24 -11.26 3.24
C MET A 145 -10.23 -12.31 2.71
N SER A 146 -10.58 -12.26 1.44
CA SER A 146 -11.43 -13.29 0.80
C SER A 146 -10.69 -14.61 0.66
N LEU A 147 -9.42 -14.58 0.26
CA LEU A 147 -8.56 -15.75 0.17
C LEU A 147 -8.32 -16.40 1.54
N LEU A 148 -8.08 -15.62 2.60
CA LEU A 148 -7.96 -16.14 3.96
C LEU A 148 -9.21 -16.91 4.39
N ARG A 149 -10.41 -16.37 4.11
CA ARG A 149 -11.67 -17.08 4.38
C ARG A 149 -11.78 -18.38 3.59
N GLN A 150 -11.45 -18.37 2.31
CA GLN A 150 -11.49 -19.55 1.44
C GLN A 150 -10.49 -20.63 1.85
N ARG A 151 -9.32 -20.23 2.38
CA ARG A 151 -8.32 -21.14 2.94
C ARG A 151 -8.79 -21.83 4.23
N GLY A 152 -9.89 -21.36 4.83
CA GLY A 152 -10.48 -21.94 6.04
C GLY A 152 -10.11 -21.22 7.33
N ARG A 153 -9.65 -19.97 7.27
CA ARG A 153 -9.44 -19.14 8.48
C ARG A 153 -10.72 -19.10 9.31
N SER A 154 -10.61 -19.32 10.62
CA SER A 154 -11.80 -19.42 11.47
C SER A 154 -12.56 -18.09 11.53
N ARG A 155 -13.86 -18.14 11.83
CA ARG A 155 -14.66 -16.93 12.02
C ARG A 155 -14.08 -16.03 13.12
N ALA A 156 -13.57 -16.61 14.20
CA ALA A 156 -12.99 -15.85 15.32
C ALA A 156 -11.71 -15.10 14.87
N ASP A 157 -10.85 -15.75 14.10
CA ASP A 157 -9.63 -15.12 13.56
C ASP A 157 -9.98 -13.99 12.59
N MET A 158 -10.99 -14.18 11.74
CA MET A 158 -11.44 -13.14 10.81
C MET A 158 -12.04 -11.93 11.53
N ILE A 159 -12.80 -12.14 12.62
CA ILE A 159 -13.30 -11.04 13.47
C ILE A 159 -12.13 -10.29 14.09
N LYS A 160 -11.14 -11.00 14.65
CA LYS A 160 -9.96 -10.37 15.22
C LYS A 160 -9.19 -9.50 14.21
N LEU A 161 -9.06 -9.99 12.97
CA LEU A 161 -8.46 -9.21 11.88
C LEU A 161 -9.33 -8.00 11.48
N GLU A 162 -10.64 -8.18 11.36
CA GLU A 162 -11.57 -7.08 11.09
C GLU A 162 -11.51 -6.00 12.18
N ASP A 163 -11.49 -6.36 13.45
CA ASP A 163 -11.35 -5.42 14.56
C ASP A 163 -10.01 -4.67 14.47
N ALA A 164 -8.90 -5.40 14.24
CA ALA A 164 -7.57 -4.79 14.11
C ALA A 164 -7.46 -3.81 12.92
N THR A 165 -8.27 -3.98 11.88
CA THR A 165 -8.24 -3.14 10.66
C THR A 165 -9.29 -2.02 10.67
N TRP A 166 -10.44 -2.21 11.31
CA TRP A 166 -11.50 -1.19 11.37
C TRP A 166 -11.35 -0.21 12.53
N LEU A 167 -10.80 -0.64 13.67
CA LEU A 167 -10.67 0.23 14.84
C LEU A 167 -9.73 1.41 14.59
N VAL A 168 -8.71 1.25 13.75
CA VAL A 168 -7.77 2.31 13.34
C VAL A 168 -8.49 3.55 12.79
N TRP A 169 -9.65 3.37 12.14
CA TRP A 169 -10.39 4.48 11.54
C TRP A 169 -11.27 5.27 12.53
N ARG A 170 -11.45 4.76 13.76
CA ARG A 170 -12.38 5.31 14.76
C ARG A 170 -11.70 6.08 15.89
N GLU A 171 -10.39 6.30 15.78
CA GLU A 171 -9.58 7.07 16.73
C GLU A 171 -9.88 8.58 16.67
#